data_AF-A0A812I5A5-F1
#
_entry.id   AF-A0A812I5A5-F1
#
_cell.length_a   1.000
_cell.length_b   1.000
_cell.length_c   1.000
_cell.angle_alpha   90.00
_cell.angle_beta   90.00
_cell.angle_gamma   90.00
#
_symmetry.space_group_name_H-M   'P 1'
#
loop_
_entity.id
_entity.type
_entity.pdbx_description
1 polymer ?
#
loop_
_entity_poly.entity_id
_entity_poly.type
_entity_poly.pdbx_seq_one_letter_code
_entity_poly.pdbx_strand_id
1 'polypeptide(L)'
;MVLNSVHSVGLGIQEMEAAQQVALLVSSGQTFKDAVHSVKASKPACHSYMDFVGVYAVYVQKFGEGTGFPLISFLSEFCKELSITVAVGEELFKAVCSWDLQEASTQFPFLRASLLACQLTSPKIVDGTARLLSKSDFDKLKSANLRQNLLQAEQMVADAYQVYVDSGKTTAVQRALGLMMVRLTLILVKKEKLGREKMEVYESPEHVAQLFAKEAMSNAASGSACGSDAKDQQDEQQALNLLGGLSVGEQALLQNKHLKNGGKYMHADHPDKIFVYTGLENDEARFVQPPGLFRKWKATRLPLPKVLPQDAAEGLMYGKSSVLAEAELLAEAQQMLFKVYKDHNSGDSATLDILSPTAIYASSSFAAQKLKLVPLAILSIRGMERPKATEVIVPFYFVKTTSKEDEVTMKISWKTLDGLTLPLLTNVKKISAKSVLLQASKDLLDKQEGKGSSSKKRKTT
;
A
#
# COMPACT_ATOMS: atom_id res chain seq x y z
N MET A 1 13.94 5.07 13.09
CA MET A 1 12.82 5.53 12.23
C MET A 1 11.55 4.85 12.71
N VAL A 2 10.52 5.60 13.11
CA VAL A 2 9.25 5.05 13.56
C VAL A 2 8.20 5.30 12.48
N LEU A 3 7.69 4.24 11.87
CA LEU A 3 6.58 4.29 10.92
C LEU A 3 5.24 4.17 11.68
N ASN A 4 4.38 5.17 11.54
CA ASN A 4 3.02 5.15 12.10
C ASN A 4 2.15 4.14 11.34
N SER A 5 2.00 2.92 11.86
CA SER A 5 1.23 1.83 11.25
C SER A 5 -0.19 1.63 11.83
N VAL A 6 -0.85 2.71 12.27
CA VAL A 6 -2.19 2.63 12.94
C VAL A 6 -3.36 2.53 11.95
N HIS A 7 -3.12 2.11 10.71
CA HIS A 7 -4.16 1.93 9.67
C HIS A 7 -4.15 0.57 8.96
N SER A 8 -3.28 -0.37 9.34
CA SER A 8 -3.40 -1.76 8.91
C SER A 8 -4.51 -2.48 9.70
N VAL A 9 -5.77 -2.19 9.36
CA VAL A 9 -6.80 -3.23 9.41
C VAL A 9 -6.23 -4.46 8.71
N GLY A 10 -6.46 -5.67 9.24
CA GLY A 10 -6.03 -6.90 8.58
C GLY A 10 -6.73 -7.04 7.23
N LEU A 11 -6.12 -6.51 6.17
CA LEU A 11 -6.68 -6.50 4.84
C LEU A 11 -6.64 -7.94 4.33
N GLY A 12 -7.82 -8.57 4.24
CA GLY A 12 -7.96 -9.83 3.53
C GLY A 12 -7.50 -9.68 2.09
N ILE A 13 -7.02 -10.79 1.52
CA ILE A 13 -6.44 -10.91 0.16
C ILE A 13 -7.18 -9.97 -0.82
N GLN A 14 -6.44 -9.00 -1.36
CA GLN A 14 -6.97 -7.97 -2.27
C GLN A 14 -6.96 -8.43 -3.73
N GLU A 15 -7.51 -7.63 -4.64
CA GLU A 15 -7.73 -7.99 -6.04
C GLU A 15 -6.47 -8.50 -6.74
N MET A 16 -5.32 -7.84 -6.54
CA MET A 16 -4.07 -8.23 -7.20
C MET A 16 -3.45 -9.49 -6.61
N GLU A 17 -3.54 -9.69 -5.28
CA GLU A 17 -3.09 -10.91 -4.63
C GLU A 17 -3.99 -12.11 -5.00
N ALA A 18 -5.30 -11.88 -5.08
CA ALA A 18 -6.26 -12.89 -5.52
C ALA A 18 -6.03 -13.26 -7.00
N ALA A 19 -5.77 -12.28 -7.87
CA ALA A 19 -5.38 -12.52 -9.26
C ALA A 19 -4.08 -13.34 -9.35
N GLN A 20 -3.08 -13.04 -8.52
CA GLN A 20 -1.82 -13.79 -8.46
C GLN A 20 -2.01 -15.22 -7.94
N GLN A 21 -2.91 -15.45 -6.99
CA GLN A 21 -3.26 -16.79 -6.51
C GLN A 21 -4.00 -17.61 -7.59
N VAL A 22 -4.97 -17.00 -8.30
CA VAL A 22 -5.64 -17.65 -9.43
C VAL A 22 -4.63 -18.01 -10.52
N ALA A 23 -3.72 -17.08 -10.85
CA ALA A 23 -2.63 -17.31 -11.80
C ALA A 23 -1.76 -18.51 -11.42
N LEU A 24 -1.31 -18.58 -10.15
CA LEU A 24 -0.48 -19.68 -9.64
C LEU A 24 -1.20 -21.04 -9.75
N LEU A 25 -2.49 -21.11 -9.39
CA LEU A 25 -3.28 -22.35 -9.46
C LEU A 25 -3.52 -22.82 -10.90
N VAL A 26 -3.74 -21.90 -11.83
CA VAL A 26 -3.85 -22.22 -13.27
C VAL A 26 -2.50 -22.70 -13.81
N SER A 27 -1.41 -22.04 -13.44
CA SER A 27 -0.04 -22.49 -13.76
C SER A 27 0.31 -23.86 -13.14
N SER A 28 -0.30 -24.24 -12.02
CA SER A 28 -0.17 -25.59 -11.45
C SER A 28 -1.11 -26.63 -12.08
N GLY A 29 -1.79 -26.30 -13.18
CA GLY A 29 -2.63 -27.22 -13.95
C GLY A 29 -4.11 -27.29 -13.55
N GLN A 30 -4.60 -26.43 -12.65
CA GLN A 30 -6.05 -26.36 -12.38
C GLN A 30 -6.81 -25.70 -13.54
N THR A 31 -8.08 -26.07 -13.72
CA THR A 31 -8.93 -25.29 -14.62
C THR A 31 -9.18 -23.91 -14.04
N PHE A 32 -9.44 -22.95 -14.93
CA PHE A 32 -9.68 -21.56 -14.52
C PHE A 32 -10.83 -21.41 -13.51
N LYS A 33 -11.89 -22.20 -13.69
CA LYS A 33 -13.07 -22.22 -12.83
C LYS A 33 -12.75 -22.74 -11.43
N ASP A 34 -11.92 -23.78 -11.34
CA ASP A 34 -11.53 -24.40 -10.07
C ASP A 34 -10.52 -23.53 -9.32
N ALA A 35 -9.60 -22.87 -10.03
CA ALA A 35 -8.69 -21.88 -9.46
C ALA A 35 -9.45 -20.69 -8.83
N VAL A 36 -10.41 -20.10 -9.55
CA VAL A 36 -11.27 -19.05 -9.00
C VAL A 36 -12.10 -19.55 -7.81
N HIS A 37 -12.67 -20.77 -7.89
CA HIS A 37 -13.43 -21.33 -6.78
C HIS A 37 -12.57 -21.54 -5.52
N SER A 38 -11.34 -22.03 -5.69
CA SER A 38 -10.36 -22.25 -4.63
C SER A 38 -9.95 -20.95 -3.95
N VAL A 39 -9.67 -19.89 -4.71
CA VAL A 39 -9.39 -18.55 -4.14
C VAL A 39 -10.64 -17.94 -3.51
N LYS A 40 -11.84 -18.13 -4.11
CA LYS A 40 -13.10 -17.64 -3.52
C LYS A 40 -13.41 -18.29 -2.17
N ALA A 41 -12.99 -19.54 -1.95
CA ALA A 41 -13.13 -20.26 -0.69
C ALA A 41 -12.27 -19.70 0.46
N SER A 42 -11.15 -19.00 0.18
CA SER A 42 -10.36 -18.31 1.22
C SER A 42 -11.01 -17.02 1.74
N LYS A 43 -12.15 -16.61 1.16
CA LYS A 43 -12.89 -15.38 1.46
C LYS A 43 -12.03 -14.10 1.34
N PRO A 44 -11.45 -13.83 0.15
CA PRO A 44 -10.71 -12.59 -0.12
C PRO A 44 -11.62 -11.36 0.02
N ALA A 45 -11.04 -10.17 0.18
CA ALA A 45 -11.81 -8.92 0.28
C ALA A 45 -12.69 -8.68 -0.97
N CYS A 46 -12.23 -9.17 -2.12
CA CYS A 46 -12.94 -9.13 -3.41
C CYS A 46 -13.90 -10.31 -3.66
N HIS A 47 -14.29 -11.10 -2.64
CA HIS A 47 -15.11 -12.31 -2.78
C HIS A 47 -16.42 -12.09 -3.59
N SER A 48 -17.10 -10.95 -3.42
CA SER A 48 -18.35 -10.61 -4.13
C SER A 48 -18.21 -10.47 -5.65
N TYR A 49 -16.99 -10.22 -6.16
CA TYR A 49 -16.70 -10.03 -7.58
C TYR A 49 -15.47 -10.82 -8.06
N MET A 50 -15.08 -11.87 -7.33
CA MET A 50 -13.94 -12.73 -7.72
C MET A 50 -14.04 -13.30 -9.13
N ASP A 51 -15.25 -13.43 -9.68
CA ASP A 51 -15.44 -13.92 -11.04
C ASP A 51 -14.89 -12.90 -12.08
N PHE A 52 -14.90 -11.60 -11.77
CA PHE A 52 -14.24 -10.55 -12.59
C PHE A 52 -12.72 -10.49 -12.40
N VAL A 53 -12.23 -10.72 -11.18
CA VAL A 53 -10.78 -10.96 -10.92
C VAL A 53 -10.30 -12.16 -11.72
N GLY A 54 -11.16 -13.18 -11.81
CA GLY A 54 -11.00 -14.31 -12.71
C GLY A 54 -10.89 -13.89 -14.18
N VAL A 55 -11.90 -13.19 -14.72
CA VAL A 55 -11.88 -12.69 -16.10
C VAL A 55 -10.61 -11.89 -16.40
N TYR A 56 -10.16 -11.03 -15.49
CA TYR A 56 -8.90 -10.30 -15.65
C TYR A 56 -7.67 -11.22 -15.77
N ALA A 57 -7.57 -12.25 -14.92
CA ALA A 57 -6.47 -13.19 -15.01
C ALA A 57 -6.50 -14.00 -16.33
N VAL A 58 -7.65 -14.49 -16.80
CA VAL A 58 -7.77 -15.09 -18.15
C VAL A 58 -7.33 -14.12 -19.23
N TYR A 59 -7.70 -12.85 -19.09
CA TYR A 59 -7.41 -11.81 -20.07
C TYR A 59 -5.91 -11.55 -20.19
N VAL A 60 -5.23 -11.35 -19.05
CA VAL A 60 -3.77 -11.20 -19.00
C VAL A 60 -3.08 -12.46 -19.52
N GLN A 61 -3.58 -13.66 -19.19
CA GLN A 61 -3.02 -14.92 -19.73
C GLN A 61 -3.11 -15.00 -21.26
N LYS A 62 -4.19 -14.50 -21.87
CA LYS A 62 -4.40 -14.59 -23.32
C LYS A 62 -3.71 -13.50 -24.12
N PHE A 63 -3.57 -12.31 -23.54
CA PHE A 63 -3.15 -11.11 -24.29
C PHE A 63 -1.89 -10.44 -23.72
N GLY A 64 -1.55 -10.64 -22.44
CA GLY A 64 -0.36 -10.09 -21.79
C GLY A 64 0.77 -11.12 -21.65
N GLU A 65 1.30 -11.57 -22.78
CA GLU A 65 2.50 -12.44 -22.89
C GLU A 65 2.41 -13.88 -22.33
N GLY A 66 1.21 -14.39 -22.04
CA GLY A 66 1.01 -15.84 -21.94
C GLY A 66 1.23 -16.48 -20.55
N THR A 67 1.82 -17.67 -20.56
CA THR A 67 1.93 -18.56 -19.40
C THR A 67 2.79 -17.95 -18.29
N GLY A 68 2.22 -17.83 -17.08
CA GLY A 68 2.88 -17.22 -15.93
C GLY A 68 2.34 -15.84 -15.55
N PHE A 69 1.37 -15.30 -16.31
CA PHE A 69 0.62 -14.07 -15.97
C PHE A 69 1.53 -12.88 -15.64
N PRO A 70 2.51 -12.55 -16.49
CA PRO A 70 3.66 -11.74 -16.11
C PRO A 70 3.30 -10.29 -15.73
N LEU A 71 2.25 -9.71 -16.33
CA LEU A 71 1.72 -8.40 -15.94
C LEU A 71 1.05 -8.39 -14.55
N ILE A 72 0.44 -9.50 -14.11
CA ILE A 72 -0.15 -9.59 -12.76
C ILE A 72 0.95 -9.68 -11.71
N SER A 73 2.00 -10.48 -11.97
CA SER A 73 3.19 -10.56 -11.12
C SER A 73 3.89 -9.20 -11.03
N PHE A 74 4.12 -8.53 -12.16
CA PHE A 74 4.67 -7.18 -12.23
C PHE A 74 3.87 -6.17 -11.38
N LEU A 75 2.54 -6.13 -11.51
CA LEU A 75 1.70 -5.20 -10.73
C LEU A 75 1.75 -5.51 -9.22
N SER A 76 1.75 -6.79 -8.84
CA SER A 76 1.87 -7.24 -7.45
C SER A 76 3.20 -6.80 -6.82
N GLU A 77 4.30 -6.99 -7.55
CA GLU A 77 5.66 -6.57 -7.16
C GLU A 77 5.79 -5.05 -7.08
N PHE A 78 5.34 -4.30 -8.10
CA PHE A 78 5.34 -2.84 -8.11
C PHE A 78 4.54 -2.23 -6.93
N CYS A 79 3.39 -2.84 -6.59
CA CYS A 79 2.62 -2.41 -5.41
C CYS A 79 3.38 -2.65 -4.11
N LYS A 80 4.07 -3.79 -3.97
CA LYS A 80 4.91 -4.09 -2.80
C LYS A 80 6.10 -3.12 -2.70
N GLU A 81 6.76 -2.84 -3.81
CA GLU A 81 7.89 -1.89 -3.89
C GLU A 81 7.48 -0.47 -3.45
N LEU A 82 6.29 -0.03 -3.85
CA LEU A 82 5.71 1.27 -3.45
C LEU A 82 5.01 1.26 -2.08
N SER A 83 5.05 0.14 -1.36
CA SER A 83 4.36 -0.10 -0.07
C SER A 83 2.85 0.20 -0.12
N ILE A 84 2.21 -0.19 -1.22
CA ILE A 84 0.78 0.02 -1.48
C ILE A 84 -0.02 -1.16 -0.93
N THR A 85 -1.02 -0.86 -0.10
CA THR A 85 -1.89 -1.84 0.56
C THR A 85 -3.38 -1.52 0.37
N VAL A 86 -3.77 -0.87 -0.73
CA VAL A 86 -5.14 -0.40 -0.97
C VAL A 86 -5.84 -1.18 -2.08
N ALA A 87 -7.13 -1.44 -1.89
CA ALA A 87 -7.95 -2.10 -2.89
C ALA A 87 -8.20 -1.19 -4.11
N VAL A 88 -8.41 -1.78 -5.28
CA VAL A 88 -8.80 -1.08 -6.52
C VAL A 88 -10.24 -0.58 -6.42
N GLY A 89 -11.11 -1.41 -5.84
CA GLY A 89 -12.54 -1.20 -5.67
C GLY A 89 -13.37 -1.87 -6.76
N GLU A 90 -14.45 -2.56 -6.35
CA GLU A 90 -15.32 -3.38 -7.20
C GLU A 90 -15.77 -2.67 -8.49
N GLU A 91 -16.26 -1.43 -8.37
CA GLU A 91 -16.77 -0.64 -9.49
C GLU A 91 -15.70 -0.44 -10.58
N LEU A 92 -14.49 -0.07 -10.17
CA LEU A 92 -13.41 0.23 -11.10
C LEU A 92 -12.78 -1.05 -11.64
N PHE A 93 -12.60 -2.08 -10.81
CA PHE A 93 -12.07 -3.36 -11.24
C PHE A 93 -12.98 -3.98 -12.31
N LYS A 94 -14.31 -3.96 -12.10
CA LYS A 94 -15.30 -4.36 -13.11
C LYS A 94 -15.19 -3.51 -14.37
N ALA A 95 -15.04 -2.19 -14.24
CA ALA A 95 -14.88 -1.29 -15.39
C ALA A 95 -13.64 -1.61 -16.23
N VAL A 96 -12.49 -1.94 -15.62
CA VAL A 96 -11.28 -2.40 -16.30
C VAL A 96 -11.52 -3.72 -17.03
N CYS A 97 -12.12 -4.72 -16.36
CA CYS A 97 -12.40 -6.03 -16.96
C CYS A 97 -13.38 -5.97 -18.14
N SER A 98 -14.38 -5.09 -18.09
CA SER A 98 -15.36 -4.89 -19.15
C SER A 98 -15.05 -3.69 -20.05
N TRP A 99 -13.85 -3.12 -19.96
CA TRP A 99 -13.40 -2.11 -20.89
C TRP A 99 -13.07 -2.81 -22.21
N ASP A 100 -13.77 -2.44 -23.26
CA ASP A 100 -13.54 -2.91 -24.62
C ASP A 100 -13.65 -1.69 -25.55
N LEU A 101 -12.76 -1.65 -26.55
CA LEU A 101 -12.69 -0.63 -27.59
C LEU A 101 -13.03 -1.20 -28.97
N GLN A 102 -13.31 -2.50 -29.07
CA GLN A 102 -13.54 -3.21 -30.34
C GLN A 102 -12.39 -2.95 -31.33
N GLU A 103 -11.17 -3.16 -30.86
CA GLU A 103 -9.95 -3.04 -31.66
C GLU A 103 -9.49 -4.42 -32.12
N ALA A 104 -9.13 -4.53 -33.40
CA ALA A 104 -8.78 -5.79 -34.03
C ALA A 104 -7.30 -6.14 -33.84
N SER A 105 -6.43 -5.13 -33.77
CA SER A 105 -4.97 -5.29 -33.66
C SER A 105 -4.48 -5.57 -32.25
N THR A 106 -5.11 -4.96 -31.25
CA THR A 106 -4.76 -5.15 -29.84
C THR A 106 -6.01 -5.23 -28.99
N GLN A 107 -5.87 -5.98 -27.91
CA GLN A 107 -6.88 -6.08 -26.89
C GLN A 107 -6.67 -5.06 -25.77
N PHE A 108 -5.51 -4.38 -25.68
CA PHE A 108 -5.08 -3.43 -24.63
C PHE A 108 -4.69 -4.01 -23.24
N PRO A 109 -3.92 -5.12 -23.17
CA PRO A 109 -3.43 -5.66 -21.89
C PRO A 109 -2.59 -4.64 -21.08
N PHE A 110 -1.69 -3.88 -21.71
CA PHE A 110 -0.78 -2.98 -21.01
C PHE A 110 -1.49 -1.72 -20.47
N LEU A 111 -2.44 -1.14 -21.22
CA LEU A 111 -3.26 -0.04 -20.72
C LEU A 111 -4.21 -0.50 -19.60
N ARG A 112 -4.72 -1.74 -19.60
CA ARG A 112 -5.47 -2.23 -18.43
C ARG A 112 -4.59 -2.39 -17.19
N ALA A 113 -3.38 -2.90 -17.34
CA ALA A 113 -2.41 -2.92 -16.25
C ALA A 113 -2.10 -1.49 -15.76
N SER A 114 -1.96 -0.54 -16.69
CA SER A 114 -1.70 0.88 -16.40
C SER A 114 -2.85 1.56 -15.66
N LEU A 115 -4.10 1.29 -16.03
CA LEU A 115 -5.30 1.76 -15.33
C LEU A 115 -5.37 1.26 -13.88
N LEU A 116 -4.99 0.00 -13.64
CA LEU A 116 -4.91 -0.56 -12.28
C LEU A 116 -3.76 0.06 -11.48
N ALA A 117 -2.55 0.16 -12.06
CA ALA A 117 -1.41 0.83 -11.43
C ALA A 117 -1.72 2.30 -11.05
N CYS A 118 -2.38 3.03 -11.95
CA CYS A 118 -2.83 4.40 -11.74
C CYS A 118 -3.83 4.50 -10.58
N GLN A 119 -4.83 3.61 -10.51
CA GLN A 119 -5.73 3.59 -9.36
C GLN A 119 -4.98 3.27 -8.07
N LEU A 120 -4.21 2.18 -8.03
CA LEU A 120 -3.51 1.69 -6.83
C LEU A 120 -2.53 2.71 -6.25
N THR A 121 -1.95 3.57 -7.09
CA THR A 121 -1.05 4.66 -6.68
C THR A 121 -1.76 5.95 -6.24
N SER A 122 -3.09 5.97 -6.17
CA SER A 122 -3.88 7.15 -5.79
C SER A 122 -3.43 7.78 -4.45
N PRO A 123 -3.18 9.10 -4.39
CA PRO A 123 -2.97 9.80 -3.12
C PRO A 123 -4.26 9.93 -2.29
N LYS A 124 -5.44 9.63 -2.86
CA LYS A 124 -6.74 9.64 -2.18
C LYS A 124 -7.23 8.21 -1.96
N ILE A 125 -7.41 7.86 -0.70
CA ILE A 125 -7.90 6.58 -0.21
C ILE A 125 -9.19 6.84 0.57
N VAL A 126 -10.23 6.04 0.36
CA VAL A 126 -11.51 6.09 1.06
C VAL A 126 -11.91 4.66 1.40
N ASP A 127 -12.15 4.36 2.67
CA ASP A 127 -12.54 3.04 3.17
C ASP A 127 -11.62 1.89 2.69
N GLY A 128 -10.30 2.11 2.74
CA GLY A 128 -9.29 1.15 2.28
C GLY A 128 -9.19 0.98 0.75
N THR A 129 -10.04 1.69 -0.01
CA THR A 129 -10.11 1.65 -1.47
C THR A 129 -9.48 2.91 -2.06
N ALA A 130 -8.62 2.75 -3.06
CA ALA A 130 -8.10 3.88 -3.81
C ALA A 130 -9.19 4.60 -4.61
N ARG A 131 -9.07 5.93 -4.77
CA ARG A 131 -10.03 6.77 -5.50
C ARG A 131 -9.33 7.83 -6.34
N LEU A 132 -9.01 7.51 -7.60
CA LEU A 132 -8.43 8.44 -8.57
C LEU A 132 -9.19 8.46 -9.90
N LEU A 133 -9.37 7.27 -10.47
CA LEU A 133 -10.15 7.04 -11.68
C LEU A 133 -11.63 6.83 -11.34
N SER A 134 -12.51 7.18 -12.27
CA SER A 134 -13.97 6.99 -12.16
C SER A 134 -14.53 6.43 -13.46
N LYS A 135 -15.72 5.81 -13.42
CA LYS A 135 -16.36 5.20 -14.60
C LYS A 135 -16.43 6.14 -15.82
N SER A 136 -16.70 7.43 -15.56
CA SER A 136 -16.68 8.52 -16.55
C SER A 136 -15.38 8.63 -17.36
N ASP A 137 -14.25 8.18 -16.82
CA ASP A 137 -12.97 8.24 -17.53
C ASP A 137 -12.87 7.11 -18.55
N PHE A 138 -13.36 5.90 -18.23
CA PHE A 138 -13.48 4.80 -19.20
C PHE A 138 -14.38 5.18 -20.38
N ASP A 139 -15.46 5.92 -20.12
CA ASP A 139 -16.36 6.42 -21.16
C ASP A 139 -15.68 7.49 -22.04
N LYS A 140 -14.80 8.34 -21.49
CA LYS A 140 -13.95 9.24 -22.29
C LYS A 140 -12.93 8.48 -23.13
N LEU A 141 -12.27 7.47 -22.56
CA LEU A 141 -11.27 6.65 -23.25
C LEU A 141 -11.90 5.85 -24.41
N LYS A 142 -13.21 5.60 -24.39
CA LYS A 142 -13.96 5.04 -25.53
C LYS A 142 -14.20 6.02 -26.70
N SER A 143 -13.85 7.30 -26.56
CA SER A 143 -14.04 8.28 -27.63
C SER A 143 -13.10 8.03 -28.81
N ALA A 144 -13.63 8.08 -30.04
CA ALA A 144 -12.86 7.83 -31.26
C ALA A 144 -11.62 8.74 -31.39
N ASN A 145 -11.72 9.99 -30.90
CA ASN A 145 -10.64 10.98 -30.92
C ASN A 145 -9.40 10.59 -30.09
N LEU A 146 -9.53 9.69 -29.11
CA LEU A 146 -8.40 9.21 -28.31
C LEU A 146 -7.83 7.88 -28.82
N ARG A 147 -8.45 7.23 -29.82
CA ARG A 147 -8.10 5.87 -30.22
C ARG A 147 -6.65 5.72 -30.70
N GLN A 148 -6.13 6.69 -31.45
CA GLN A 148 -4.72 6.70 -31.87
C GLN A 148 -3.76 6.89 -30.67
N ASN A 149 -4.07 7.80 -29.75
CA ASN A 149 -3.27 8.03 -28.54
C ASN A 149 -3.26 6.78 -27.62
N LEU A 150 -4.34 5.98 -27.63
CA LEU A 150 -4.43 4.73 -26.87
C LEU A 150 -3.59 3.62 -27.52
N LEU A 151 -3.61 3.50 -28.85
CA LEU A 151 -2.72 2.59 -29.58
C LEU A 151 -1.25 2.96 -29.36
N GLN A 152 -0.91 4.25 -29.44
CA GLN A 152 0.43 4.76 -29.15
C GLN A 152 0.84 4.44 -27.70
N ALA A 153 0.00 4.74 -26.71
CA ALA A 153 0.31 4.50 -25.31
C ALA A 153 0.43 2.99 -24.97
N GLU A 154 -0.40 2.13 -25.58
CA GLU A 154 -0.27 0.68 -25.46
C GLU A 154 1.10 0.19 -25.97
N GLN A 155 1.50 0.63 -27.17
CA GLN A 155 2.80 0.27 -27.75
C GLN A 155 3.96 0.78 -26.89
N MET A 156 3.92 2.05 -26.44
CA MET A 156 4.97 2.63 -25.61
C MET A 156 5.16 1.87 -24.28
N VAL A 157 4.08 1.38 -23.67
CA VAL A 157 4.18 0.56 -22.45
C VAL A 157 4.67 -0.86 -22.77
N ALA A 158 4.29 -1.43 -23.92
CA ALA A 158 4.83 -2.73 -24.37
C ALA A 158 6.34 -2.66 -24.62
N ASP A 159 6.82 -1.63 -25.32
CA ASP A 159 8.25 -1.41 -25.58
C ASP A 159 9.04 -1.22 -24.27
N ALA A 160 8.50 -0.43 -23.34
CA ALA A 160 9.10 -0.22 -22.02
C ALA A 160 9.05 -1.49 -21.14
N TYR A 161 8.06 -2.37 -21.34
CA TYR A 161 8.00 -3.69 -20.72
C TYR A 161 9.06 -4.64 -21.28
N GLN A 162 9.33 -4.60 -22.59
CA GLN A 162 10.46 -5.35 -23.17
C GLN A 162 11.80 -4.89 -22.57
N VAL A 163 12.02 -3.58 -22.40
CA VAL A 163 13.21 -3.05 -21.71
C VAL A 163 13.31 -3.57 -20.26
N TYR A 164 12.20 -3.70 -19.55
CA TYR A 164 12.18 -4.32 -18.21
C TYR A 164 12.60 -5.80 -18.25
N VAL A 165 12.09 -6.58 -19.21
CA VAL A 165 12.47 -7.99 -19.41
C VAL A 165 13.97 -8.10 -19.76
N ASP A 166 14.45 -7.32 -20.72
CA ASP A 166 15.83 -7.32 -21.21
C ASP A 166 16.83 -6.86 -20.15
N SER A 167 16.41 -6.00 -19.21
CA SER A 167 17.22 -5.62 -18.04
C SER A 167 17.48 -6.76 -17.05
N GLY A 168 16.88 -7.94 -17.25
CA GLY A 168 16.88 -9.02 -16.27
C GLY A 168 15.88 -8.77 -15.12
N LYS A 169 14.83 -7.98 -15.38
CA LYS A 169 13.76 -7.63 -14.42
C LYS A 169 14.26 -6.94 -13.15
N THR A 170 15.12 -5.93 -13.30
CA THR A 170 15.61 -5.15 -12.15
C THR A 170 14.49 -4.32 -11.49
N THR A 171 14.55 -4.17 -10.17
CA THR A 171 13.62 -3.32 -9.40
C THR A 171 13.68 -1.85 -9.83
N ALA A 172 14.84 -1.36 -10.27
CA ALA A 172 14.99 -0.01 -10.80
C ALA A 172 14.13 0.23 -12.06
N VAL A 173 14.22 -0.68 -13.04
CA VAL A 173 13.44 -0.57 -14.29
C VAL A 173 11.97 -0.93 -14.04
N GLN A 174 11.67 -1.85 -13.12
CA GLN A 174 10.30 -2.12 -12.64
C GLN A 174 9.60 -0.86 -12.14
N ARG A 175 10.28 -0.11 -11.26
CA ARG A 175 9.78 1.14 -10.71
C ARG A 175 9.51 2.18 -11.80
N ALA A 176 10.49 2.39 -12.68
CA ALA A 176 10.39 3.35 -13.77
C ALA A 176 9.21 3.01 -14.71
N LEU A 177 9.05 1.74 -15.06
CA LEU A 177 7.94 1.25 -15.89
C LEU A 177 6.58 1.45 -15.21
N GLY A 178 6.47 1.12 -13.92
CA GLY A 178 5.24 1.32 -13.18
C GLY A 178 4.87 2.80 -13.03
N LEU A 179 5.85 3.70 -12.88
CA LEU A 179 5.62 5.15 -12.93
C LEU A 179 5.19 5.61 -14.34
N MET A 180 5.82 5.12 -15.41
CA MET A 180 5.42 5.40 -16.79
C MET A 180 3.96 5.02 -17.07
N MET A 181 3.53 3.83 -16.64
CA MET A 181 2.14 3.37 -16.72
C MET A 181 1.17 4.35 -16.04
N VAL A 182 1.50 4.82 -14.84
CA VAL A 182 0.70 5.80 -14.08
C VAL A 182 0.63 7.13 -14.82
N ARG A 183 1.79 7.66 -15.23
CA ARG A 183 1.93 8.96 -15.92
C ARG A 183 1.14 9.01 -17.23
N LEU A 184 1.29 7.99 -18.10
CA LEU A 184 0.53 7.89 -19.36
C LEU A 184 -0.97 7.81 -19.11
N THR A 185 -1.42 7.01 -18.13
CA THR A 185 -2.84 6.93 -17.77
C THR A 185 -3.39 8.28 -17.35
N LEU A 186 -2.63 9.05 -16.57
CA LEU A 186 -3.05 10.37 -16.07
C LEU A 186 -3.20 11.41 -17.19
N ILE A 187 -2.34 11.39 -18.22
CA ILE A 187 -2.48 12.22 -19.43
C ILE A 187 -3.76 11.83 -20.18
N LEU A 188 -3.95 10.54 -20.43
CA LEU A 188 -5.09 10.04 -21.22
C LEU A 188 -6.45 10.42 -20.60
N VAL A 189 -6.56 10.42 -19.26
CA VAL A 189 -7.79 10.82 -18.55
C VAL A 189 -7.83 12.30 -18.14
N LYS A 190 -6.76 13.07 -18.38
CA LYS A 190 -6.58 14.50 -18.01
C LYS A 190 -6.71 14.74 -16.50
N LYS A 191 -5.97 13.95 -15.71
CA LYS A 191 -5.94 14.00 -14.23
C LYS A 191 -4.52 14.11 -13.65
N GLU A 192 -3.55 14.60 -14.41
CA GLU A 192 -2.13 14.75 -14.07
C GLU A 192 -1.93 15.35 -12.67
N LYS A 193 -2.69 16.42 -12.36
CA LYS A 193 -2.66 17.15 -11.08
C LYS A 193 -3.17 16.35 -9.87
N LEU A 194 -3.80 15.20 -10.09
CA LEU A 194 -4.33 14.31 -9.05
C LEU A 194 -3.41 13.09 -8.80
N GLY A 195 -2.33 12.94 -9.57
CA GLY A 195 -1.36 11.86 -9.42
C GLY A 195 -0.48 11.97 -8.18
N ARG A 196 0.14 10.85 -7.79
CA ARG A 196 1.01 10.73 -6.59
C ARG A 196 2.18 11.72 -6.58
N GLU A 197 2.75 12.01 -7.75
CA GLU A 197 4.03 12.74 -7.88
C GLU A 197 3.91 14.26 -7.72
N LYS A 198 2.69 14.82 -7.66
CA LYS A 198 2.42 16.27 -7.52
C LYS A 198 3.14 17.19 -8.53
N MET A 199 3.65 16.62 -9.64
CA MET A 199 4.40 17.34 -10.67
C MET A 199 3.50 18.35 -11.40
N GLU A 200 4.11 19.43 -11.88
CA GLU A 200 3.47 20.36 -12.80
C GLU A 200 3.31 19.69 -14.18
N VAL A 201 2.16 19.04 -14.42
CA VAL A 201 1.63 18.56 -15.72
C VAL A 201 2.63 17.84 -16.64
N TYR A 202 2.47 16.53 -16.82
CA TYR A 202 3.18 15.80 -17.88
C TYR A 202 2.78 16.36 -19.25
N GLU A 203 3.75 16.90 -19.99
CA GLU A 203 3.46 17.73 -21.17
C GLU A 203 2.99 16.90 -22.37
N SER A 204 3.54 15.70 -22.55
CA SER A 204 3.14 14.76 -23.61
C SER A 204 3.50 13.30 -23.27
N PRO A 205 2.96 12.31 -24.00
CA PRO A 205 3.38 10.91 -23.88
C PRO A 205 4.90 10.71 -24.10
N GLU A 206 5.48 11.43 -25.05
CA GLU A 206 6.91 11.37 -25.39
C GLU A 206 7.79 11.85 -24.24
N HIS A 207 7.39 12.93 -23.55
CA HIS A 207 8.07 13.37 -22.32
C HIS A 207 8.02 12.27 -21.24
N VAL A 208 6.91 11.54 -21.10
CA VAL A 208 6.84 10.40 -20.15
C VAL A 208 7.81 9.27 -20.53
N ALA A 209 7.98 8.96 -21.81
CA ALA A 209 8.97 7.97 -22.25
C ALA A 209 10.42 8.44 -22.02
N GLN A 210 10.71 9.72 -22.17
CA GLN A 210 12.03 10.30 -21.82
C GLN A 210 12.30 10.19 -20.31
N LEU A 211 11.29 10.44 -19.45
CA LEU A 211 11.42 10.24 -18.01
C LEU A 211 11.67 8.76 -17.66
N PHE A 212 10.96 7.82 -18.30
CA PHE A 212 11.21 6.39 -18.14
C PHE A 212 12.66 6.02 -18.50
N ALA A 213 13.13 6.41 -19.68
CA ALA A 213 14.49 6.10 -20.12
C ALA A 213 15.54 6.64 -19.13
N LYS A 214 15.36 7.88 -18.64
CA LYS A 214 16.23 8.49 -17.65
C LYS A 214 16.23 7.75 -16.31
N GLU A 215 15.05 7.35 -15.81
CA GLU A 215 14.90 6.64 -14.53
C GLU A 215 15.40 5.19 -14.59
N ALA A 216 15.23 4.53 -15.73
CA ALA A 216 15.77 3.20 -16.02
C ALA A 216 17.31 3.22 -16.09
N MET A 217 17.91 4.28 -16.64
CA MET A 217 19.37 4.41 -16.75
C MET A 217 20.04 4.91 -15.45
N SER A 218 19.46 5.88 -14.73
CA SER A 218 20.17 6.54 -13.61
C SER A 218 20.42 5.67 -12.38
N ASN A 219 19.69 4.56 -12.25
CA ASN A 219 19.73 3.70 -11.06
C ASN A 219 20.56 2.43 -11.24
N ALA A 220 21.22 2.25 -12.38
CA ALA A 220 22.19 1.16 -12.58
C ALA A 220 23.46 1.29 -11.69
N ALA A 221 23.67 2.45 -11.06
CA ALA A 221 24.87 2.76 -10.27
C ALA A 221 24.65 2.90 -8.74
N SER A 222 23.40 2.90 -8.24
CA SER A 222 23.10 3.33 -6.86
C SER A 222 22.09 2.43 -6.13
N GLY A 223 22.61 1.46 -5.35
CA GLY A 223 21.81 0.73 -4.39
C GLY A 223 21.67 1.48 -3.05
N SER A 224 20.44 1.85 -2.69
CA SER A 224 19.95 2.14 -1.32
C SER A 224 20.76 3.09 -0.41
N ALA A 225 20.24 4.31 -0.18
CA ALA A 225 20.04 4.85 1.18
C ALA A 225 19.29 6.20 1.18
N CYS A 226 18.88 6.64 2.38
CA CYS A 226 18.27 7.93 2.65
C CYS A 226 19.30 9.10 2.67
N GLY A 227 18.80 10.32 2.47
CA GLY A 227 19.62 11.48 2.13
C GLY A 227 20.54 12.09 3.20
N SER A 228 21.49 12.89 2.72
CA SER A 228 21.95 14.19 3.26
C SER A 228 23.08 14.72 2.36
N ASP A 229 23.44 15.99 2.53
CA ASP A 229 24.26 16.78 1.59
C ASP A 229 25.78 16.46 1.56
N ALA A 230 26.38 16.89 0.43
CA ALA A 230 27.77 17.34 0.23
C ALA A 230 28.91 16.35 -0.14
N LYS A 231 29.34 16.46 -1.43
CA LYS A 231 30.70 16.26 -2.03
C LYS A 231 31.28 14.82 -2.02
N ASP A 232 31.91 14.29 -3.07
CA ASP A 232 32.91 14.84 -4.02
C ASP A 232 32.55 14.53 -5.50
N GLN A 233 32.74 15.40 -6.50
CA GLN A 233 34.01 15.91 -7.04
C GLN A 233 34.97 14.86 -7.67
N GLN A 234 34.46 13.77 -8.25
CA GLN A 234 35.24 12.96 -9.22
C GLN A 234 34.55 12.62 -10.57
N ASP A 235 33.22 12.78 -10.71
CA ASP A 235 32.52 12.46 -11.98
C ASP A 235 32.51 13.56 -13.05
N GLU A 236 33.00 14.78 -12.75
CA GLU A 236 32.94 15.92 -13.69
C GLU A 236 33.74 15.70 -15.00
N GLN A 237 34.76 14.83 -14.99
CA GLN A 237 35.56 14.56 -16.19
C GLN A 237 34.81 13.77 -17.27
N GLN A 238 33.78 12.97 -16.94
CA GLN A 238 32.99 12.24 -17.94
C GLN A 238 31.79 13.04 -18.47
N ALA A 239 31.25 13.97 -17.68
CA ALA A 239 30.16 14.86 -18.11
C ALA A 239 30.61 15.87 -19.21
N LEU A 240 31.90 16.23 -19.23
CA LEU A 240 32.46 17.21 -20.17
C LEU A 240 32.45 16.79 -21.65
N ASN A 241 32.29 15.50 -21.97
CA ASN A 241 32.27 15.00 -23.36
C ASN A 241 30.88 15.07 -24.04
N LEU A 242 29.82 15.49 -23.35
CA LEU A 242 28.47 15.62 -23.93
C LEU A 242 28.07 17.06 -24.28
N LEU A 243 28.93 18.05 -24.04
CA LEU A 243 28.67 19.47 -24.34
C LEU A 243 29.06 19.90 -25.76
N GLY A 244 29.70 19.02 -26.55
CA GLY A 244 30.23 19.35 -27.87
C GLY A 244 29.19 19.57 -28.99
N GLY A 245 27.89 19.47 -28.70
CA GLY A 245 26.80 19.59 -29.69
C GLY A 245 25.62 20.47 -29.29
N LEU A 246 25.68 21.14 -28.14
CA LEU A 246 24.63 22.07 -27.68
C LEU A 246 25.02 23.52 -27.98
N SER A 247 24.04 24.34 -28.36
CA SER A 247 24.26 25.76 -28.63
C SER A 247 24.65 26.55 -27.36
N VAL A 248 25.19 27.76 -27.52
CA VAL A 248 25.63 28.56 -26.35
C VAL A 248 24.43 28.93 -25.47
N GLY A 249 23.28 29.19 -26.08
CA GLY A 249 22.02 29.45 -25.38
C GLY A 249 21.49 28.23 -24.61
N GLU A 250 21.57 27.03 -25.19
CA GLU A 250 21.16 25.78 -24.55
C GLU A 250 22.04 25.45 -23.33
N GLN A 251 23.36 25.67 -23.44
CA GLN A 251 24.29 25.55 -22.32
C GLN A 251 23.98 26.56 -21.21
N ALA A 252 23.63 27.81 -21.56
CA ALA A 252 23.22 28.83 -20.61
C ALA A 252 21.90 28.49 -19.89
N LEU A 253 20.93 27.87 -20.56
CA LEU A 253 19.69 27.38 -19.93
C LEU A 253 19.94 26.23 -18.94
N LEU A 254 20.84 25.30 -19.26
CA LEU A 254 21.23 24.21 -18.36
C LEU A 254 21.84 24.71 -17.05
N GLN A 255 22.55 25.85 -17.09
CA GLN A 255 23.06 26.56 -15.91
C GLN A 255 21.93 27.33 -15.19
N ASN A 256 21.01 27.96 -15.94
CA ASN A 256 19.94 28.81 -15.42
C ASN A 256 18.59 28.09 -15.28
N LYS A 257 18.58 26.93 -14.60
CA LYS A 257 17.40 26.04 -14.40
C LYS A 257 16.14 26.69 -13.77
N HIS A 258 16.25 27.93 -13.29
CA HIS A 258 15.13 28.71 -12.77
C HIS A 258 14.32 29.43 -13.87
N LEU A 259 14.83 29.49 -15.11
CA LEU A 259 14.13 29.98 -16.28
C LEU A 259 13.18 28.90 -16.84
N LYS A 260 11.88 29.20 -16.85
CA LYS A 260 10.80 28.35 -17.39
C LYS A 260 10.01 29.16 -18.41
N ASN A 261 9.65 28.56 -19.55
CA ASN A 261 8.78 29.21 -20.53
C ASN A 261 7.45 29.63 -19.89
N GLY A 262 7.02 30.88 -20.12
CA GLY A 262 5.87 31.50 -19.46
C GLY A 262 6.12 31.96 -18.01
N GLY A 263 7.31 31.69 -17.46
CA GLY A 263 7.76 32.17 -16.14
C GLY A 263 7.85 33.69 -16.10
N LYS A 264 7.65 34.26 -14.91
CA LYS A 264 7.60 35.71 -14.66
C LYS A 264 8.81 36.13 -13.84
N TYR A 265 9.58 37.06 -14.38
CA TYR A 265 10.85 37.50 -13.82
C TYR A 265 10.87 39.02 -13.68
N MET A 266 11.65 39.51 -12.72
CA MET A 266 11.90 40.94 -12.50
C MET A 266 13.37 41.22 -12.83
N HIS A 267 13.65 42.33 -13.50
CA HIS A 267 15.00 42.74 -13.82
C HIS A 267 15.47 43.81 -12.83
N ALA A 268 16.74 43.78 -12.43
CA ALA A 268 17.28 44.71 -11.43
C ALA A 268 17.13 46.18 -11.85
N ASP A 269 17.41 46.49 -13.14
CA ASP A 269 17.28 47.84 -13.69
C ASP A 269 15.83 48.29 -13.95
N HIS A 270 14.87 47.37 -13.86
CA HIS A 270 13.45 47.61 -14.13
C HIS A 270 12.57 46.97 -13.03
N PRO A 271 12.70 47.42 -11.76
CA PRO A 271 12.04 46.80 -10.61
C PRO A 271 10.52 47.01 -10.60
N ASP A 272 9.99 47.91 -11.44
CA ASP A 272 8.57 48.18 -11.65
C ASP A 272 7.93 47.28 -12.74
N LYS A 273 8.74 46.48 -13.45
CA LYS A 273 8.30 45.69 -14.62
C LYS A 273 8.44 44.20 -14.38
N ILE A 274 7.45 43.46 -14.90
CA ILE A 274 7.46 42.00 -14.96
C ILE A 274 7.67 41.59 -16.41
N PHE A 275 8.67 40.75 -16.63
CA PHE A 275 9.02 40.16 -17.90
C PHE A 275 8.55 38.70 -17.93
N VAL A 276 7.99 38.27 -19.05
CA VAL A 276 7.66 36.85 -19.28
C VAL A 276 8.73 36.26 -20.19
N TYR A 277 9.38 35.20 -19.73
CA TYR A 277 10.33 34.45 -20.57
C TYR A 277 9.56 33.64 -21.62
N THR A 278 9.92 33.79 -22.89
CA THR A 278 9.21 33.15 -24.01
C THR A 278 10.02 32.05 -24.71
N GLY A 279 11.30 31.87 -24.36
CA GLY A 279 12.20 30.89 -24.96
C GLY A 279 13.53 31.49 -25.41
N LEU A 280 14.39 30.65 -26.00
CA LEU A 280 15.58 31.11 -26.72
C LEU A 280 15.23 31.50 -28.16
N GLU A 281 15.87 32.53 -28.66
CA GLU A 281 15.85 32.91 -30.08
C GLU A 281 17.28 33.34 -30.47
N ASN A 282 17.89 32.64 -31.43
CA ASN A 282 19.30 32.85 -31.82
C ASN A 282 20.29 32.84 -30.64
N ASP A 283 20.17 31.84 -29.76
CA ASP A 283 20.94 31.70 -28.49
C ASP A 283 20.72 32.80 -27.42
N GLU A 284 19.88 33.80 -27.69
CA GLU A 284 19.52 34.83 -26.71
C GLU A 284 18.20 34.49 -25.98
N ALA A 285 18.17 34.74 -24.66
CA ALA A 285 16.98 34.52 -23.85
C ALA A 285 15.95 35.63 -24.08
N ARG A 286 14.82 35.32 -24.72
CA ARG A 286 13.79 36.30 -25.07
C ARG A 286 12.80 36.54 -23.92
N PHE A 287 12.64 37.80 -23.58
CA PHE A 287 11.71 38.28 -22.56
C PHE A 287 10.72 39.29 -23.15
N VAL A 288 9.42 39.10 -22.89
CA VAL A 288 8.36 40.00 -23.33
C VAL A 288 7.70 40.65 -22.12
N GLN A 289 7.64 41.98 -22.08
CA GLN A 289 6.86 42.71 -21.07
C GLN A 289 5.37 42.69 -21.48
N PRO A 290 4.46 42.02 -20.74
CA PRO A 290 3.05 41.97 -21.14
C PRO A 290 2.31 43.24 -20.67
N PRO A 291 1.60 43.96 -21.54
CA PRO A 291 0.91 45.18 -21.15
C PRO A 291 -0.25 44.91 -20.19
N GLY A 292 -0.28 45.64 -19.06
CA GLY A 292 -1.49 45.84 -18.25
C GLY A 292 -1.80 44.86 -17.11
N LEU A 293 -0.90 43.93 -16.73
CA LEU A 293 -1.20 42.93 -15.68
C LEU A 293 -1.58 43.52 -14.31
N PHE A 294 -1.00 44.66 -13.91
CA PHE A 294 -1.21 45.24 -12.59
C PHE A 294 -2.66 45.68 -12.29
N ARG A 295 -3.50 45.93 -13.31
CA ARG A 295 -4.91 46.31 -13.10
C ARG A 295 -5.82 45.19 -12.58
N LYS A 296 -5.35 43.93 -12.55
CA LYS A 296 -6.16 42.76 -12.16
C LYS A 296 -5.75 42.11 -10.83
N TRP A 297 -4.65 42.55 -10.20
CA TRP A 297 -4.20 41.99 -8.93
C TRP A 297 -4.97 42.64 -7.76
N LYS A 298 -5.82 41.86 -7.09
CA LYS A 298 -6.38 42.23 -5.79
C LYS A 298 -5.51 41.64 -4.69
N ALA A 299 -5.13 42.44 -3.70
CA ALA A 299 -4.36 41.98 -2.55
C ALA A 299 -5.10 40.83 -1.83
N THR A 300 -4.39 39.73 -1.56
CA THR A 300 -4.93 38.53 -0.92
C THR A 300 -5.32 38.82 0.51
N ARG A 301 -6.62 38.98 0.79
CA ARG A 301 -7.17 39.22 2.14
C ARG A 301 -7.30 37.94 2.98
N LEU A 302 -6.37 37.00 2.85
CA LEU A 302 -6.31 35.85 3.77
C LEU A 302 -5.65 36.35 5.07
N PRO A 303 -6.34 36.29 6.23
CA PRO A 303 -5.71 36.64 7.50
C PRO A 303 -4.60 35.63 7.80
N LEU A 304 -3.52 36.09 8.45
CA LEU A 304 -2.48 35.17 8.92
C LEU A 304 -3.11 34.09 9.84
N PRO A 305 -2.68 32.82 9.74
CA PRO A 305 -3.07 31.80 10.70
C PRO A 305 -2.78 32.28 12.12
N LYS A 306 -3.79 32.25 13.00
CA LYS A 306 -3.60 32.64 14.40
C LYS A 306 -2.73 31.61 15.09
N VAL A 307 -1.67 32.08 15.75
CA VAL A 307 -0.85 31.26 16.66
C VAL A 307 -1.77 30.74 17.78
N LEU A 308 -1.66 29.45 18.11
CA LEU A 308 -2.40 28.89 19.24
C LEU A 308 -1.95 29.59 20.54
N PRO A 309 -2.87 29.86 21.48
CA PRO A 309 -2.48 30.33 22.80
C PRO A 309 -1.65 29.24 23.52
N GLN A 310 -0.72 29.70 24.36
CA GLN A 310 0.40 28.88 24.84
C GLN A 310 -0.06 27.75 25.79
N ASP A 311 -1.14 27.95 26.51
CA ASP A 311 -1.85 26.95 27.32
C ASP A 311 -2.36 25.76 26.49
N ALA A 312 -2.97 26.03 25.34
CA ALA A 312 -3.45 24.99 24.41
C ALA A 312 -2.29 24.28 23.70
N ALA A 313 -1.17 24.99 23.44
CA ALA A 313 0.04 24.39 22.90
C ALA A 313 0.72 23.46 23.93
N GLU A 314 0.79 23.85 25.20
CA GLU A 314 1.43 23.08 26.27
C GLU A 314 0.83 21.68 26.45
N GLY A 315 -0.50 21.52 26.32
CA GLY A 315 -1.17 20.22 26.38
C GLY A 315 -0.81 19.26 25.24
N LEU A 316 -0.19 19.77 24.16
CA LEU A 316 0.29 19.00 23.00
C LEU A 316 1.81 18.78 23.04
N MET A 317 2.52 19.38 24.01
CA MET A 317 3.97 19.23 24.16
C MET A 317 4.36 17.87 24.76
N TYR A 318 5.60 17.45 24.46
CA TYR A 318 6.13 16.12 24.73
C TYR A 318 5.86 15.58 26.15
N GLY A 319 6.04 16.40 27.19
CA GLY A 319 5.87 15.98 28.60
C GLY A 319 4.46 16.17 29.21
N LYS A 320 3.47 16.64 28.45
CA LYS A 320 2.08 16.83 28.94
C LYS A 320 1.02 16.17 28.04
N SER A 321 1.40 15.72 26.84
CA SER A 321 0.52 15.04 25.91
C SER A 321 0.09 13.67 26.44
N SER A 322 -1.20 13.50 26.69
CA SER A 322 -1.80 12.21 27.09
C SER A 322 -1.54 11.12 26.05
N VAL A 323 -1.48 11.48 24.76
CA VAL A 323 -1.20 10.54 23.64
C VAL A 323 0.22 9.99 23.72
N LEU A 324 1.18 10.78 24.21
CA LEU A 324 2.57 10.32 24.37
C LEU A 324 2.74 9.48 25.64
N ALA A 325 2.11 9.87 26.75
CA ALA A 325 2.06 9.06 27.97
C ALA A 325 1.38 7.69 27.74
N GLU A 326 0.34 7.65 26.90
CA GLU A 326 -0.30 6.41 26.42
C GLU A 326 0.71 5.54 25.66
N ALA A 327 1.45 6.12 24.70
CA ALA A 327 2.43 5.41 23.89
C ALA A 327 3.65 4.90 24.70
N GLU A 328 4.10 5.65 25.70
CA GLU A 328 5.19 5.28 26.61
C GLU A 328 4.84 4.05 27.44
N LEU A 329 3.67 4.07 28.10
CA LEU A 329 3.16 2.91 28.86
C LEU A 329 2.95 1.67 27.97
N LEU A 330 2.60 1.88 26.70
CA LEU A 330 2.50 0.84 25.69
C LEU A 330 3.88 0.19 25.40
N ALA A 331 4.92 1.00 25.26
CA ALA A 331 6.28 0.54 25.00
C ALA A 331 6.86 -0.23 26.20
N GLU A 332 6.65 0.26 27.43
CA GLU A 332 7.05 -0.45 28.66
C GLU A 332 6.39 -1.82 28.77
N ALA A 333 5.08 -1.90 28.54
CA ALA A 333 4.33 -3.15 28.59
C ALA A 333 4.80 -4.16 27.52
N GLN A 334 5.11 -3.69 26.30
CA GLN A 334 5.70 -4.52 25.25
C GLN A 334 7.12 -5.00 25.61
N GLN A 335 7.95 -4.15 26.22
CA GLN A 335 9.30 -4.51 26.65
C GLN A 335 9.28 -5.56 27.77
N MET A 336 8.37 -5.43 28.75
CA MET A 336 8.17 -6.46 29.78
C MET A 336 7.70 -7.78 29.18
N LEU A 337 6.71 -7.75 28.27
CA LEU A 337 6.24 -8.94 27.55
C LEU A 337 7.39 -9.64 26.81
N PHE A 338 8.23 -8.87 26.09
CA PHE A 338 9.39 -9.39 25.37
C PHE A 338 10.45 -10.02 26.28
N LYS A 339 10.67 -9.45 27.48
CA LYS A 339 11.57 -10.03 28.48
C LYS A 339 11.02 -11.38 28.99
N VAL A 340 9.75 -11.41 29.40
CA VAL A 340 9.06 -12.65 29.82
C VAL A 340 9.15 -13.72 28.73
N TYR A 341 9.01 -13.35 27.45
CA TYR A 341 9.24 -14.27 26.34
C TYR A 341 10.66 -14.82 26.28
N LYS A 342 11.68 -13.95 26.33
CA LYS A 342 13.08 -14.37 26.27
C LYS A 342 13.44 -15.34 27.40
N ASP A 343 12.89 -15.12 28.59
CA ASP A 343 13.14 -15.95 29.77
C ASP A 343 12.34 -17.27 29.74
N HIS A 344 11.13 -17.29 29.15
CA HIS A 344 10.29 -18.49 29.02
C HIS A 344 10.57 -19.36 27.78
N ASN A 345 11.22 -18.85 26.73
CA ASN A 345 11.45 -19.61 25.48
C ASN A 345 12.64 -20.58 25.56
N SER A 346 13.02 -21.01 26.78
CA SER A 346 13.97 -22.10 27.05
C SER A 346 13.35 -23.50 26.94
N GLY A 347 12.07 -23.58 26.54
CA GLY A 347 11.32 -24.83 26.36
C GLY A 347 11.38 -25.39 24.93
N ASP A 348 11.30 -26.71 24.83
CA ASP A 348 11.49 -27.48 23.60
C ASP A 348 10.36 -27.28 22.56
N SER A 349 10.58 -26.34 21.64
CA SER A 349 9.63 -25.96 20.59
C SER A 349 9.38 -27.04 19.54
N ALA A 350 10.10 -28.18 19.58
CA ALA A 350 9.90 -29.31 18.67
C ALA A 350 8.55 -30.04 18.86
N THR A 351 7.78 -29.68 19.89
CA THR A 351 6.56 -30.39 20.31
C THR A 351 5.23 -29.79 19.81
N LEU A 352 5.28 -28.69 19.05
CA LEU A 352 4.11 -28.00 18.48
C LEU A 352 4.33 -27.65 17.01
N ASP A 353 3.42 -28.06 16.13
CA ASP A 353 3.45 -27.74 14.71
C ASP A 353 2.49 -26.58 14.39
N ILE A 354 2.95 -25.60 13.59
CA ILE A 354 2.11 -24.49 13.11
C ILE A 354 1.68 -24.78 11.68
N LEU A 355 0.38 -25.02 11.47
CA LEU A 355 -0.20 -25.10 10.14
C LEU A 355 -0.66 -23.71 9.69
N SER A 356 0.11 -23.11 8.79
CA SER A 356 -0.24 -21.84 8.17
C SER A 356 -1.61 -21.94 7.46
N PRO A 357 -2.51 -20.93 7.56
CA PRO A 357 -2.34 -19.67 8.27
C PRO A 357 -2.99 -19.59 9.68
N THR A 358 -3.71 -20.62 10.15
CA THR A 358 -4.68 -20.47 11.27
C THR A 358 -4.84 -21.65 12.24
N ALA A 359 -3.87 -22.57 12.38
CA ALA A 359 -3.98 -23.64 13.38
C ALA A 359 -2.65 -24.06 14.01
N ILE A 360 -2.66 -24.25 15.34
CA ILE A 360 -1.61 -24.99 16.07
C ILE A 360 -2.06 -26.44 16.28
N TYR A 361 -1.13 -27.36 16.02
CA TYR A 361 -1.26 -28.79 16.29
C TYR A 361 -0.25 -29.21 17.37
N ALA A 362 -0.67 -30.15 18.21
CA ALA A 362 0.25 -30.86 19.10
C ALA A 362 1.02 -31.93 18.30
N SER A 363 2.33 -31.78 18.09
CA SER A 363 3.12 -32.79 17.37
C SER A 363 3.32 -34.05 18.23
N SER A 364 3.43 -33.86 19.56
CA SER A 364 3.47 -34.92 20.58
C SER A 364 2.17 -35.00 21.40
N SER A 365 2.01 -36.05 22.21
CA SER A 365 0.84 -36.18 23.09
C SER A 365 1.07 -35.51 24.46
N PHE A 366 0.11 -34.72 24.93
CA PHE A 366 0.17 -34.02 26.22
C PHE A 366 -0.86 -34.58 27.21
N ALA A 367 -0.43 -34.90 28.42
CA ALA A 367 -1.34 -35.14 29.54
C ALA A 367 -2.10 -33.86 29.91
N ALA A 368 -3.25 -33.98 30.58
CA ALA A 368 -4.02 -32.82 31.03
C ALA A 368 -3.17 -31.87 31.91
N GLN A 369 -3.40 -30.57 31.77
CA GLN A 369 -2.70 -29.48 32.48
C GLN A 369 -1.19 -29.34 32.20
N LYS A 370 -0.63 -30.08 31.23
CA LYS A 370 0.81 -30.02 30.88
C LYS A 370 1.13 -29.05 29.74
N LEU A 371 0.22 -28.83 28.79
CA LEU A 371 0.40 -27.85 27.73
C LEU A 371 -0.14 -26.49 28.19
N LYS A 372 0.72 -25.47 28.12
CA LYS A 372 0.44 -24.09 28.53
C LYS A 372 0.91 -23.13 27.46
N LEU A 373 0.03 -22.25 26.96
CA LEU A 373 0.33 -21.31 25.90
C LEU A 373 0.18 -19.86 26.39
N VAL A 374 1.15 -19.01 26.02
CA VAL A 374 1.23 -17.58 26.38
C VAL A 374 1.21 -16.74 25.08
N PRO A 375 0.30 -15.76 24.93
CA PRO A 375 -0.07 -15.17 23.62
C PRO A 375 0.86 -14.06 23.09
N LEU A 376 1.51 -14.31 21.95
CA LEU A 376 2.40 -13.37 21.24
C LEU A 376 1.62 -12.33 20.43
N ALA A 377 1.34 -11.13 20.98
CA ALA A 377 0.88 -9.99 20.18
C ALA A 377 1.01 -8.61 20.87
N ILE A 378 0.95 -7.57 20.03
CA ILE A 378 0.93 -6.13 20.35
C ILE A 378 -0.33 -5.75 21.15
N LEU A 379 -0.15 -4.98 22.22
CA LEU A 379 -1.22 -4.30 22.96
C LEU A 379 -1.76 -3.09 22.16
N SER A 380 -3.02 -2.71 22.36
CA SER A 380 -3.61 -1.50 21.75
C SER A 380 -4.41 -0.75 22.83
N ILE A 381 -4.07 0.52 23.10
CA ILE A 381 -4.63 1.24 24.27
C ILE A 381 -5.87 2.08 23.94
N ARG A 382 -6.10 2.49 22.69
CA ARG A 382 -7.19 3.43 22.36
C ARG A 382 -8.57 2.94 22.84
N GLY A 383 -9.05 3.55 23.93
CA GLY A 383 -10.32 3.25 24.60
C GLY A 383 -10.21 2.64 26.00
N MET A 384 -9.00 2.38 26.52
CA MET A 384 -8.82 1.80 27.87
C MET A 384 -8.70 2.89 28.96
N GLU A 385 -9.69 2.97 29.85
CA GLU A 385 -9.43 3.38 31.22
C GLU A 385 -8.60 2.30 31.96
N ARG A 386 -7.89 2.68 33.03
CA ARG A 386 -7.08 1.74 33.85
C ARG A 386 -7.87 0.46 34.17
N PRO A 387 -7.35 -0.74 33.81
CA PRO A 387 -8.02 -1.99 34.14
C PRO A 387 -8.24 -2.13 35.66
N LYS A 388 -9.50 -2.29 36.06
CA LYS A 388 -9.83 -2.73 37.42
C LYS A 388 -9.46 -4.22 37.54
N ALA A 389 -9.21 -4.67 38.77
CA ALA A 389 -8.48 -5.90 39.09
C ALA A 389 -9.16 -7.25 38.70
N THR A 390 -10.07 -7.28 37.73
CA THR A 390 -10.92 -8.44 37.42
C THR A 390 -11.05 -8.85 35.94
N GLU A 391 -10.79 -8.01 34.91
CA GLU A 391 -11.27 -8.32 33.54
C GLU A 391 -10.38 -7.90 32.33
N VAL A 392 -9.96 -8.91 31.51
CA VAL A 392 -9.65 -8.96 30.03
C VAL A 392 -8.55 -8.05 29.39
N ILE A 393 -7.91 -8.24 28.20
CA ILE A 393 -7.87 -9.23 27.06
C ILE A 393 -6.41 -9.39 26.53
N VAL A 394 -5.98 -10.55 25.98
CA VAL A 394 -4.82 -10.75 25.04
C VAL A 394 -5.20 -11.84 23.99
N PRO A 395 -4.70 -11.87 22.72
CA PRO A 395 -5.44 -12.53 21.62
C PRO A 395 -5.16 -14.03 21.36
N PHE A 396 -6.16 -14.70 20.77
CA PHE A 396 -6.26 -16.16 20.68
C PHE A 396 -6.15 -16.76 19.26
N TYR A 397 -5.76 -15.99 18.24
CA TYR A 397 -6.03 -16.29 16.82
C TYR A 397 -5.57 -17.66 16.26
N PHE A 398 -4.62 -18.34 16.90
CA PHE A 398 -4.11 -19.65 16.47
C PHE A 398 -4.76 -20.88 17.14
N VAL A 399 -5.54 -20.68 18.20
CA VAL A 399 -6.34 -21.75 18.84
C VAL A 399 -7.79 -21.59 18.39
N LYS A 400 -8.25 -22.52 17.54
CA LYS A 400 -9.55 -22.41 16.89
C LYS A 400 -10.68 -22.47 17.93
N THR A 401 -11.73 -21.69 17.71
CA THR A 401 -12.96 -21.75 18.51
C THR A 401 -13.89 -22.85 18.00
N THR A 402 -14.47 -23.65 18.88
CA THR A 402 -15.55 -24.60 18.57
C THR A 402 -16.81 -24.29 19.38
N SER A 403 -17.98 -24.51 18.78
CA SER A 403 -19.29 -24.40 19.42
C SER A 403 -19.81 -25.75 19.95
N LYS A 404 -18.93 -26.76 20.03
CA LYS A 404 -19.19 -28.09 20.58
C LYS A 404 -18.39 -28.29 21.88
N GLU A 405 -19.07 -28.57 22.98
CA GLU A 405 -18.49 -28.63 24.34
C GLU A 405 -17.56 -29.84 24.55
N ASP A 406 -17.86 -30.95 23.87
CA ASP A 406 -17.07 -32.18 23.83
C ASP A 406 -15.73 -32.01 23.10
N GLU A 407 -15.66 -31.14 22.08
CA GLU A 407 -14.45 -30.84 21.31
C GLU A 407 -13.48 -29.87 22.00
N VAL A 408 -13.92 -29.11 23.02
CA VAL A 408 -13.05 -28.14 23.72
C VAL A 408 -11.88 -28.85 24.42
N THR A 409 -10.64 -28.52 24.04
CA THR A 409 -9.40 -29.09 24.61
C THR A 409 -8.60 -28.10 25.45
N MET A 410 -8.77 -26.79 25.23
CA MET A 410 -8.07 -25.70 25.92
C MET A 410 -9.04 -24.83 26.73
N LYS A 411 -8.64 -24.40 27.93
CA LYS A 411 -9.36 -23.46 28.78
C LYS A 411 -8.49 -22.25 29.13
N ILE A 412 -9.10 -21.07 29.13
CA ILE A 412 -8.48 -19.81 29.56
C ILE A 412 -8.43 -19.77 31.10
N SER A 413 -7.28 -19.38 31.63
CA SER A 413 -7.06 -19.06 33.04
C SER A 413 -6.26 -17.76 33.12
N TRP A 414 -6.31 -17.04 34.24
CA TRP A 414 -5.51 -15.82 34.43
C TRP A 414 -4.34 -16.11 35.36
N LYS A 415 -3.14 -15.64 35.01
CA LYS A 415 -1.94 -15.79 35.84
C LYS A 415 -1.13 -14.49 35.84
N THR A 416 -0.76 -14.03 37.03
CA THR A 416 0.20 -12.93 37.18
C THR A 416 1.63 -13.43 37.00
N LEU A 417 2.40 -12.74 36.17
CA LEU A 417 3.83 -12.93 35.91
C LEU A 417 4.47 -11.54 35.98
N ASP A 418 5.45 -11.33 36.86
CA ASP A 418 6.22 -10.07 37.00
C ASP A 418 5.35 -8.79 37.07
N GLY A 419 4.21 -8.87 37.76
CA GLY A 419 3.24 -7.77 37.91
C GLY A 419 2.20 -7.65 36.79
N LEU A 420 2.38 -8.35 35.67
CA LEU A 420 1.43 -8.42 34.55
C LEU A 420 0.48 -9.62 34.71
N THR A 421 -0.83 -9.36 34.73
CA THR A 421 -1.85 -10.42 34.74
C THR A 421 -2.20 -10.82 33.31
N LEU A 422 -1.77 -12.01 32.90
CA LEU A 422 -1.85 -12.50 31.54
C LEU A 422 -2.83 -13.69 31.43
N PRO A 423 -3.54 -13.85 30.30
CA PRO A 423 -4.34 -15.03 30.03
C PRO A 423 -3.42 -16.18 29.61
N LEU A 424 -3.66 -17.33 30.21
CA LEU A 424 -2.91 -18.57 30.05
C LEU A 424 -3.87 -19.66 29.57
N LEU A 425 -3.71 -20.11 28.33
CA LEU A 425 -4.44 -21.28 27.84
C LEU A 425 -3.77 -22.54 28.39
N THR A 426 -4.55 -23.37 29.09
CA THR A 426 -4.10 -24.67 29.60
C THR A 426 -5.00 -25.78 29.09
N ASN A 427 -4.42 -26.93 28.73
CA ASN A 427 -5.21 -28.05 28.23
C ASN A 427 -6.02 -28.75 29.34
N VAL A 428 -7.34 -28.84 29.15
CA VAL A 428 -8.27 -29.49 30.11
C VAL A 428 -8.37 -30.99 29.93
N LYS A 429 -8.13 -31.49 28.71
CA LYS A 429 -8.18 -32.92 28.35
C LYS A 429 -6.78 -33.40 27.93
N LYS A 430 -6.56 -34.71 27.94
CA LYS A 430 -5.40 -35.32 27.28
C LYS A 430 -5.46 -35.00 25.79
N ILE A 431 -4.36 -34.47 25.24
CA ILE A 431 -4.24 -34.17 23.82
C ILE A 431 -3.42 -35.28 23.17
N SER A 432 -3.98 -35.92 22.14
CA SER A 432 -3.26 -36.85 21.25
C SER A 432 -2.36 -36.08 20.27
N ALA A 433 -1.28 -36.72 19.80
CA ALA A 433 -0.50 -36.19 18.70
C ALA A 433 -1.39 -35.91 17.47
N LYS A 434 -1.01 -34.93 16.65
CA LYS A 434 -1.72 -34.46 15.45
C LYS A 434 -3.16 -33.96 15.70
N SER A 435 -3.48 -33.57 16.94
CA SER A 435 -4.79 -33.02 17.31
C SER A 435 -4.79 -31.48 17.29
N VAL A 436 -5.89 -30.89 16.80
CA VAL A 436 -6.12 -29.44 16.79
C VAL A 436 -6.38 -28.94 18.21
N LEU A 437 -5.78 -27.81 18.57
CA LEU A 437 -6.10 -27.12 19.82
C LEU A 437 -7.38 -26.30 19.64
N LEU A 438 -8.39 -26.58 20.49
CA LEU A 438 -9.73 -26.02 20.41
C LEU A 438 -10.13 -25.38 21.74
N GLN A 439 -10.64 -24.15 21.66
CA GLN A 439 -11.25 -23.45 22.80
C GLN A 439 -12.75 -23.23 22.57
N ALA A 440 -13.50 -22.94 23.63
CA ALA A 440 -14.92 -22.58 23.53
C ALA A 440 -15.11 -21.32 22.66
N SER A 441 -16.14 -21.32 21.81
CA SER A 441 -16.63 -20.10 21.16
C SER A 441 -17.34 -19.19 22.16
N LYS A 442 -17.47 -17.90 21.82
CA LYS A 442 -18.14 -16.92 22.69
C LYS A 442 -19.57 -17.36 23.06
N ASP A 443 -20.35 -17.80 22.07
CA ASP A 443 -21.71 -18.29 22.27
C ASP A 443 -21.80 -19.49 23.24
N LEU A 444 -20.73 -20.25 23.39
CA LEU A 444 -20.65 -21.39 24.32
C LEU A 444 -20.31 -20.93 25.74
N LEU A 445 -19.41 -19.94 25.88
CA LEU A 445 -19.11 -19.27 27.15
C LEU A 445 -20.35 -18.55 27.70
N ASP A 446 -21.01 -17.73 26.88
CA ASP A 446 -22.22 -16.99 27.25
C ASP A 446 -23.35 -17.94 27.71
N LYS A 447 -23.46 -19.13 27.10
CA LYS A 447 -24.41 -20.20 27.51
C LYS A 447 -24.02 -20.91 28.81
N GLN A 448 -22.73 -21.01 29.12
CA GLN A 448 -22.25 -21.58 30.39
C GLN A 448 -22.49 -20.59 31.54
N GLU A 449 -22.28 -19.29 31.32
CA GLU A 449 -22.55 -18.23 32.30
C GLU A 449 -24.06 -18.04 32.54
N GLY A 450 -24.88 -18.05 31.47
CA GLY A 450 -26.33 -17.91 31.55
C GLY A 450 -27.07 -19.02 32.32
N LYS A 451 -26.43 -20.18 32.55
CA LYS A 451 -26.98 -21.27 33.39
C LYS A 451 -26.78 -21.04 34.90
N GLY A 452 -26.04 -20.01 35.32
CA GLY A 452 -25.68 -19.78 36.73
C GLY A 452 -26.63 -18.88 37.54
N SER A 453 -27.54 -18.13 36.92
CA SER A 453 -28.22 -16.97 37.56
C SER A 453 -29.67 -17.19 38.01
N SER A 454 -30.12 -18.44 38.20
CA SER A 454 -31.54 -18.77 38.47
C SER A 454 -31.84 -19.49 39.80
N SER A 455 -31.24 -19.08 40.93
CA SER A 455 -31.84 -19.36 42.25
C SER A 455 -31.39 -18.44 43.38
N LYS A 456 -32.24 -17.46 43.74
CA LYS A 456 -32.54 -17.07 45.14
C LYS A 456 -33.81 -16.23 45.21
N LYS A 457 -34.97 -16.91 45.24
CA LYS A 457 -36.24 -16.28 45.65
C LYS A 457 -36.10 -15.76 47.09
N ARG A 458 -36.08 -14.45 47.27
CA ARG A 458 -36.16 -13.82 48.60
C ARG A 458 -37.61 -13.95 49.08
N LYS A 459 -37.88 -14.83 50.06
CA LYS A 459 -39.15 -14.81 50.80
C LYS A 459 -39.21 -13.53 51.62
N THR A 460 -40.27 -12.76 51.45
CA THR A 460 -40.68 -11.73 52.39
C THR A 460 -41.53 -12.34 53.50
N THR A 461 -41.15 -12.06 54.73
CA THR A 461 -41.97 -12.06 55.95
C THR A 461 -41.76 -10.71 56.60
#